data_AF-C5CLS5-F1
#
_entry.id   AF-C5CLS5-F1
#
_cell.length_a   1.000
_cell.length_b   1.000
_cell.length_c   1.000
_cell.angle_alpha   90.00
_cell.angle_beta   90.00
_cell.angle_gamma   90.00
#
_symmetry.space_group_name_H-M   'P 1'
#
loop_
_entity.id
_entity.type
_entity.pdbx_description
1 polymer ?
#
loop_
_entity_poly.entity_id
_entity_poly.type
_entity_poly.pdbx_seq_one_letter_code
_entity_poly.pdbx_strand_id
1 'polypeptide(L)'
;MAKPRVFIGSSVEGLPVAYAVQQNLLHDAESTVWDQGVFDLSSTTIESLTKMLHDSDFAIFVFSADDMLKIRKTESLSVRDNVMFEFGLFVGRLGRERVFFLLPQNEVFHLPTDLLGITGGKYETNRSDGSVQAATGPATNQIRTQMKALGVVPGRITGQSSSEGAVEKNEPRSWIQDYVEENYSAAKATLQAELSGQVGDQLTENLAWVLLCEVSEKGDGNTLKLEEMAQKHEDNAPIVLHLASLIRMAGNPKRAEVLLTAAKLKFPTDATVARALARYHSEASDDTRAIEELQRFGFEEFPDLALDLADALEREEKLVDAIWVIRRCYARHPSHKLLRYKYARLALQLNDREIALSLLATLCEENGKTSEYWGYLGNACFGLELFDSALSAYKRAIKEGAGDQSDAWVISNIANLMLRCDLPSEAREYLAKSLGLDKNSDYAHARMAEAIKAESAEVKKLAKLRAEGRRQILSAENSLSSLNGLAKFAFIEESTPQQV
;
A
#
# COMPACT_ATOMS: atom_id res chain seq x y z
N MET A 1 -22.90 -34.64 20.07
CA MET A 1 -21.56 -34.10 19.73
C MET A 1 -21.35 -32.84 20.53
N ALA A 2 -20.12 -32.55 20.98
CA ALA A 2 -19.81 -31.29 21.63
C ALA A 2 -20.17 -30.14 20.67
N LYS A 3 -20.81 -29.08 21.16
CA LYS A 3 -21.07 -27.90 20.36
C LYS A 3 -19.72 -27.28 19.96
N PRO A 4 -19.53 -26.86 18.69
CA PRO A 4 -18.35 -26.13 18.29
C PRO A 4 -18.26 -24.80 19.04
N ARG A 5 -17.05 -24.40 19.41
CA ARG A 5 -16.79 -23.08 20.00
C ARG A 5 -16.55 -22.04 18.92
N VAL A 6 -17.18 -20.88 19.06
CA VAL A 6 -17.09 -19.78 18.07
C VAL A 6 -16.65 -18.51 18.77
N PHE A 7 -15.54 -17.95 18.33
CA PHE A 7 -15.18 -16.58 18.70
C PHE A 7 -15.90 -15.59 17.78
N ILE A 8 -16.47 -14.53 18.34
CA ILE A 8 -17.08 -13.44 17.59
C ILE A 8 -16.34 -12.13 17.88
N GLY A 9 -15.54 -11.70 16.90
CA GLY A 9 -14.82 -10.44 16.93
C GLY A 9 -15.62 -9.32 16.27
N SER A 10 -15.52 -8.10 16.80
CA SER A 10 -16.09 -6.88 16.21
C SER A 10 -15.39 -5.67 16.82
N SER A 11 -15.71 -4.47 16.35
CA SER A 11 -15.47 -3.28 17.18
C SER A 11 -16.54 -3.16 18.28
N VAL A 12 -16.46 -2.08 19.07
CA VAL A 12 -17.51 -1.67 20.01
C VAL A 12 -18.83 -1.35 19.29
N GLU A 13 -18.77 -0.63 18.17
CA GLU A 13 -19.91 -0.24 17.33
C GLU A 13 -20.57 -1.45 16.65
N GLY A 14 -19.79 -2.50 16.36
CA GLY A 14 -20.27 -3.80 15.84
C GLY A 14 -20.92 -4.73 16.86
N LEU A 15 -20.83 -4.43 18.16
CA LEU A 15 -21.35 -5.29 19.24
C LEU A 15 -22.83 -5.69 19.07
N PRO A 16 -23.76 -4.79 18.66
CA PRO A 16 -25.16 -5.18 18.45
C PRO A 16 -25.33 -6.29 17.43
N VAL A 17 -24.51 -6.29 16.37
CA VAL A 17 -24.50 -7.32 15.32
C VAL A 17 -23.81 -8.60 15.84
N ALA A 18 -22.70 -8.47 16.58
CA ALA A 18 -22.01 -9.60 17.19
C ALA A 18 -22.92 -10.38 18.17
N TYR A 19 -23.68 -9.67 19.00
CA TYR A 19 -24.67 -10.27 19.90
C TYR A 19 -25.84 -10.91 19.15
N ALA A 20 -26.32 -10.30 18.07
CA ALA A 20 -27.35 -10.88 17.21
C ALA A 20 -26.88 -12.21 16.57
N VAL A 21 -25.62 -12.27 16.13
CA VAL A 21 -24.99 -13.51 15.62
C VAL A 21 -24.88 -14.56 16.72
N GLN A 22 -24.43 -14.18 17.92
CA GLN A 22 -24.39 -15.06 19.09
C GLN A 22 -25.78 -15.65 19.39
N GLN A 23 -26.83 -14.82 19.39
CA GLN A 23 -28.21 -15.25 19.61
C GLN A 23 -28.69 -16.24 18.54
N ASN A 24 -28.38 -15.97 17.27
CA ASN A 24 -28.75 -16.84 16.15
C ASN A 24 -28.05 -18.21 16.16
N LEU A 25 -26.88 -18.31 16.81
CA LEU A 25 -26.09 -19.54 16.95
C LEU A 25 -26.33 -20.29 18.27
N LEU A 26 -27.20 -19.81 19.15
CA LEU A 26 -27.45 -20.36 20.50
C LEU A 26 -27.62 -21.89 20.55
N HIS A 27 -28.33 -22.46 19.57
CA HIS A 27 -28.59 -23.90 19.52
C HIS A 27 -27.52 -24.72 18.80
N ASP A 28 -26.66 -24.07 18.00
CA ASP A 28 -25.69 -24.74 17.13
C ASP A 28 -24.26 -24.68 17.67
N ALA A 29 -23.90 -23.66 18.45
CA ALA A 29 -22.52 -23.42 18.89
C ALA A 29 -22.41 -22.79 20.29
N GLU A 30 -21.26 -22.96 20.92
CA GLU A 30 -20.84 -22.18 22.10
C GLU A 30 -20.14 -20.92 21.61
N SER A 31 -20.88 -19.82 21.46
CA SER A 31 -20.36 -18.58 20.89
C SER A 31 -20.00 -17.57 21.97
N THR A 32 -18.80 -16.97 21.90
CA THR A 32 -18.31 -15.95 22.84
C THR A 32 -17.95 -14.68 22.07
N VAL A 33 -18.54 -13.54 22.46
CA VAL A 33 -18.19 -12.22 21.90
C VAL A 33 -16.98 -11.66 22.63
N TRP A 34 -16.11 -10.92 21.93
CA TRP A 34 -14.83 -10.42 22.46
C TRP A 34 -14.93 -9.61 23.76
N ASP A 35 -16.05 -8.96 24.07
CA ASP A 35 -16.23 -8.18 25.30
C ASP A 35 -16.72 -9.02 26.49
N GLN A 36 -17.04 -10.30 26.27
CA GLN A 36 -17.58 -11.21 27.29
C GLN A 36 -16.48 -11.97 28.03
N GLY A 37 -15.51 -11.24 28.59
CA GLY A 37 -14.46 -11.81 29.43
C GLY A 37 -13.35 -12.53 28.66
N VAL A 38 -13.10 -12.13 27.40
CA VAL A 38 -11.95 -12.58 26.61
C VAL A 38 -10.66 -11.91 27.06
N PHE A 39 -10.74 -10.64 27.51
CA PHE A 39 -9.58 -9.84 27.93
C PHE A 39 -9.37 -9.90 29.45
N ASP A 40 -8.32 -10.59 29.90
CA ASP A 40 -7.97 -10.74 31.31
C ASP A 40 -7.17 -9.52 31.83
N LEU A 41 -7.43 -9.09 33.07
CA LEU A 41 -6.67 -8.01 33.73
C LEU A 41 -5.17 -8.33 33.75
N SER A 42 -4.33 -7.34 33.40
CA SER A 42 -2.86 -7.46 33.32
C SER A 42 -2.31 -8.33 32.19
N SER A 43 -3.16 -8.83 31.27
CA SER A 43 -2.71 -9.46 30.02
C SER A 43 -2.74 -8.47 28.86
N THR A 44 -1.90 -8.69 27.86
CA THR A 44 -1.95 -7.91 26.63
C THR A 44 -3.12 -8.36 25.73
N THR A 45 -3.64 -7.46 24.90
CA THR A 45 -4.72 -7.78 23.93
C THR A 45 -4.35 -8.99 23.06
N ILE A 46 -3.07 -9.12 22.69
CA ILE A 46 -2.59 -10.23 21.86
C ILE A 46 -2.60 -11.56 22.62
N GLU A 47 -2.24 -11.59 23.90
CA GLU A 47 -2.29 -12.80 24.75
C GLU A 47 -3.73 -13.32 24.90
N SER A 48 -4.68 -12.41 25.15
CA SER A 48 -6.10 -12.72 25.27
C SER A 48 -6.71 -13.26 23.97
N LEU A 49 -6.33 -12.67 22.82
CA LEU A 49 -6.75 -13.16 21.50
C LEU A 49 -6.13 -14.53 21.16
N THR A 50 -4.88 -14.76 21.56
CA THR A 50 -4.18 -16.03 21.35
C THR A 50 -4.85 -17.17 22.12
N LYS A 51 -5.31 -16.91 23.33
CA LYS A 51 -6.13 -17.86 24.10
C LYS A 51 -7.44 -18.21 23.38
N MET A 52 -8.13 -17.22 22.81
CA MET A 52 -9.37 -17.44 22.05
C MET A 52 -9.15 -18.18 20.73
N LEU A 53 -8.02 -17.98 20.06
CA LEU A 53 -7.62 -18.74 18.88
C LEU A 53 -7.52 -20.24 19.18
N HIS A 54 -6.91 -20.59 20.31
CA HIS A 54 -6.74 -21.97 20.74
C HIS A 54 -8.05 -22.66 21.12
N ASP A 55 -8.96 -21.93 21.75
CA ASP A 55 -10.20 -22.48 22.30
C ASP A 55 -11.37 -22.49 21.32
N SER A 56 -11.22 -21.91 20.13
CA SER A 56 -12.27 -21.77 19.13
C SER A 56 -12.15 -22.77 17.99
N ASP A 57 -13.27 -23.37 17.59
CA ASP A 57 -13.37 -24.23 16.40
C ASP A 57 -13.62 -23.42 15.12
N PHE A 58 -14.21 -22.23 15.27
CA PHE A 58 -14.53 -21.28 14.21
C PHE A 58 -14.43 -19.84 14.74
N ALA A 59 -14.30 -18.89 13.83
CA ALA A 59 -14.42 -17.48 14.19
C ALA A 59 -15.31 -16.71 13.21
N ILE A 60 -15.99 -15.69 13.72
CA ILE A 60 -16.85 -14.81 12.95
C ILE A 60 -16.47 -13.37 13.28
N PHE A 61 -16.15 -12.60 12.26
CA PHE A 61 -15.82 -11.18 12.42
C PHE A 61 -16.93 -10.31 11.86
N VAL A 62 -17.47 -9.43 12.69
CA VAL A 62 -18.36 -8.38 12.23
C VAL A 62 -17.50 -7.23 11.74
N PHE A 63 -17.55 -7.02 10.44
CA PHE A 63 -16.97 -5.86 9.78
C PHE A 63 -18.04 -4.78 9.76
N SER A 64 -18.02 -3.98 10.81
CA SER A 64 -18.88 -2.82 10.98
C SER A 64 -18.09 -1.54 10.67
N ALA A 65 -18.84 -0.49 10.44
CA ALA A 65 -18.38 0.79 9.91
C ALA A 65 -17.75 1.67 11.01
N ASP A 66 -16.76 1.14 11.69
CA ASP A 66 -16.47 1.53 13.07
C ASP A 66 -15.37 2.59 13.18
N ASP A 67 -14.47 2.59 12.20
CA ASP A 67 -13.51 3.66 12.01
C ASP A 67 -13.75 4.30 10.64
N MET A 68 -13.82 5.64 10.66
CA MET A 68 -13.63 6.42 9.45
C MET A 68 -12.18 6.26 9.00
N LEU A 69 -11.94 5.38 8.04
CA LEU A 69 -10.76 5.53 7.19
C LEU A 69 -10.92 6.85 6.44
N LYS A 70 -10.30 7.91 6.97
CA LYS A 70 -10.06 9.13 6.22
C LYS A 70 -8.89 8.89 5.27
N ILE A 71 -9.12 8.01 4.31
CA ILE A 71 -8.26 7.91 3.13
C ILE A 71 -8.65 9.07 2.23
N ARG A 72 -7.84 10.12 2.37
CA ARG A 72 -7.75 11.29 1.50
C ARG A 72 -9.10 11.85 1.01
N LYS A 73 -9.90 12.30 1.99
CA LYS A 73 -11.18 13.05 1.84
C LYS A 73 -12.41 12.28 1.33
N THR A 74 -12.38 10.95 1.19
CA THR A 74 -13.62 10.16 1.10
C THR A 74 -13.79 9.41 2.42
N GLU A 75 -14.91 9.61 3.11
CA GLU A 75 -15.27 8.78 4.26
C GLU A 75 -15.76 7.45 3.70
N SER A 76 -14.85 6.47 3.58
CA SER A 76 -15.25 5.10 3.32
C SER A 76 -15.20 4.34 4.63
N LEU A 77 -16.32 3.73 4.98
CA LEU A 77 -16.44 2.86 6.13
C LEU A 77 -15.53 1.66 5.89
N SER A 78 -14.60 1.45 6.81
CA SER A 78 -13.66 0.34 6.77
C SER A 78 -13.75 -0.44 8.07
N VAL A 79 -13.34 -1.69 7.98
CA VAL A 79 -13.05 -2.47 9.17
C VAL A 79 -11.93 -1.75 9.91
N ARG A 80 -12.07 -1.62 11.22
CA ARG A 80 -11.01 -1.17 12.11
C ARG A 80 -9.77 -2.06 11.96
N ASP A 81 -8.58 -1.44 11.94
CA ASP A 81 -7.32 -2.16 11.73
C ASP A 81 -7.10 -3.29 12.74
N ASN A 82 -7.54 -3.11 13.98
CA ASN A 82 -7.47 -4.15 15.02
C ASN A 82 -8.36 -5.36 14.68
N VAL A 83 -9.58 -5.13 14.19
CA VAL A 83 -10.51 -6.21 13.80
C VAL A 83 -10.01 -6.93 12.53
N MET A 84 -9.33 -6.21 11.63
CA MET A 84 -8.64 -6.81 10.47
C MET A 84 -7.43 -7.65 10.88
N PHE A 85 -6.63 -7.15 11.81
CA PHE A 85 -5.49 -7.88 12.36
C PHE A 85 -5.95 -9.15 13.06
N GLU A 86 -6.99 -9.07 13.91
CA GLU A 86 -7.62 -10.21 14.56
C GLU A 86 -8.18 -11.21 13.54
N PHE A 87 -8.88 -10.74 12.51
CA PHE A 87 -9.36 -11.58 11.42
C PHE A 87 -8.21 -12.34 10.75
N GLY A 88 -7.13 -11.65 10.39
CA GLY A 88 -5.94 -12.26 9.77
C GLY A 88 -5.27 -13.29 10.68
N LEU A 89 -5.20 -12.99 11.98
CA LEU A 89 -4.67 -13.88 13.00
C LEU A 89 -5.49 -15.18 13.10
N PHE A 90 -6.82 -15.08 13.12
CA PHE A 90 -7.71 -16.25 13.11
C PHE A 90 -7.64 -17.05 11.80
N VAL A 91 -7.54 -16.38 10.64
CA VAL A 91 -7.36 -17.06 9.34
C VAL A 91 -6.04 -17.83 9.29
N GLY A 92 -4.95 -17.25 9.79
CA GLY A 92 -3.64 -17.90 9.86
C GLY A 92 -3.66 -19.19 10.67
N ARG A 93 -4.49 -19.25 11.72
CA ARG A 93 -4.53 -20.38 12.65
C ARG A 93 -5.58 -21.44 12.35
N LEU A 94 -6.81 -21.03 12.05
CA LEU A 94 -7.94 -21.94 11.82
C LEU A 94 -8.10 -22.31 10.35
N GLY A 95 -7.39 -21.65 9.44
CA GLY A 95 -7.60 -21.80 8.01
C GLY A 95 -8.81 -20.98 7.54
N ARG A 96 -8.76 -20.58 6.27
CA ARG A 96 -9.74 -19.68 5.66
C ARG A 96 -11.16 -20.24 5.63
N GLU A 97 -11.30 -21.56 5.60
CA GLU A 97 -12.57 -22.27 5.59
C GLU A 97 -13.32 -22.27 6.94
N ARG A 98 -12.64 -21.89 8.03
CA ARG A 98 -13.21 -21.86 9.40
C ARG A 98 -13.40 -20.45 9.97
N VAL A 99 -13.03 -19.41 9.21
CA VAL A 99 -13.15 -18.02 9.63
C VAL A 99 -14.05 -17.26 8.67
N PHE A 100 -15.14 -16.73 9.21
CA PHE A 100 -16.16 -16.01 8.46
C PHE A 100 -16.13 -14.53 8.81
N PHE A 101 -16.63 -13.69 7.91
CA PHE A 101 -16.87 -12.29 8.21
C PHE A 101 -18.22 -11.83 7.68
N LEU A 102 -18.79 -10.83 8.34
CA LEU A 102 -20.11 -10.26 8.08
C LEU A 102 -20.00 -8.79 7.69
N LEU A 103 -20.70 -8.42 6.63
CA LEU A 103 -20.72 -7.07 6.08
C LEU A 103 -22.14 -6.49 6.06
N PRO A 104 -22.30 -5.17 6.25
CA PRO A 104 -23.57 -4.50 6.00
C PRO A 104 -23.95 -4.59 4.52
N GLN A 105 -25.22 -4.87 4.25
CA GLN A 105 -25.76 -4.91 2.89
C GLN A 105 -26.02 -3.49 2.36
N ASN A 106 -25.67 -3.27 1.09
CA ASN A 106 -25.84 -1.99 0.38
C ASN A 106 -24.91 -0.85 0.84
N GLU A 107 -23.84 -1.16 1.58
CA GLU A 107 -22.76 -0.22 1.90
C GLU A 107 -21.49 -0.56 1.11
N VAL A 108 -20.79 0.46 0.62
CA VAL A 108 -19.53 0.29 -0.09
C VAL A 108 -18.42 0.15 0.95
N PHE A 109 -18.06 -1.09 1.23
CA PHE A 109 -17.13 -1.44 2.29
C PHE A 109 -15.71 -1.64 1.72
N HIS A 110 -14.72 -0.92 2.23
CA HIS A 110 -13.35 -1.06 1.77
C HIS A 110 -12.67 -2.26 2.45
N LEU A 111 -12.59 -3.38 1.73
CA LEU A 111 -11.82 -4.56 2.17
C LEU A 111 -10.38 -4.49 1.64
N PRO A 112 -9.39 -4.97 2.43
CA PRO A 112 -8.03 -5.20 1.95
C PRO A 112 -8.02 -6.06 0.69
N THR A 113 -7.03 -5.81 -0.18
CA THR A 113 -6.93 -6.47 -1.49
C THR A 113 -6.82 -7.98 -1.40
N ASP A 114 -6.24 -8.50 -0.31
CA ASP A 114 -6.09 -9.93 -0.05
C ASP A 114 -7.42 -10.63 0.31
N LEU A 115 -8.45 -9.86 0.69
CA LEU A 115 -9.81 -10.37 0.92
C LEU A 115 -10.71 -10.23 -0.32
N LEU A 116 -10.23 -9.59 -1.40
CA LEU A 116 -10.98 -9.48 -2.65
C LEU A 116 -11.05 -10.85 -3.33
N GLY A 117 -12.25 -11.44 -3.33
CA GLY A 117 -12.50 -12.79 -3.83
C GLY A 117 -12.96 -13.78 -2.76
N ILE A 118 -12.94 -13.39 -1.48
CA ILE A 118 -13.56 -14.15 -0.39
C ILE A 118 -14.99 -13.62 -0.20
N THR A 119 -15.98 -14.52 -0.26
CA THR A 119 -17.39 -14.14 -0.10
C THR A 119 -17.73 -14.00 1.37
N GLY A 120 -17.93 -12.76 1.83
CA GLY A 120 -18.45 -12.46 3.17
C GLY A 120 -19.97 -12.64 3.27
N GLY A 121 -20.46 -12.96 4.47
CA GLY A 121 -21.89 -12.95 4.77
C GLY A 121 -22.41 -11.50 4.79
N LYS A 122 -23.63 -11.27 4.31
CA LYS A 122 -24.24 -9.93 4.31
C LYS A 122 -25.41 -9.87 5.28
N TYR A 123 -25.56 -8.77 6.01
CA TYR A 123 -26.70 -8.51 6.87
C TYR A 123 -27.39 -7.19 6.51
N GLU A 124 -28.71 -7.15 6.64
CA GLU A 124 -29.52 -5.99 6.25
C GLU A 124 -29.48 -4.89 7.32
N THR A 125 -29.00 -3.69 6.97
CA THR A 125 -28.89 -2.57 7.92
C THR A 125 -30.18 -1.75 8.06
N ASN A 126 -31.07 -1.79 7.06
CA ASN A 126 -32.25 -0.91 6.96
C ASN A 126 -33.59 -1.67 7.06
N ARG A 127 -33.69 -2.65 7.95
CA ARG A 127 -34.96 -3.37 8.18
C ARG A 127 -36.01 -2.46 8.80
N SER A 128 -37.24 -2.54 8.29
CA SER A 128 -38.37 -1.75 8.81
C SER A 128 -38.74 -2.08 10.27
N ASP A 129 -38.43 -3.29 10.73
CA ASP A 129 -38.69 -3.76 12.10
C ASP A 129 -37.51 -3.52 13.07
N GLY A 130 -36.37 -3.02 12.58
CA GLY A 130 -35.16 -2.78 13.37
C GLY A 130 -34.51 -4.04 13.97
N SER A 131 -34.94 -5.24 13.58
CA SER A 131 -34.47 -6.48 14.20
C SER A 131 -33.11 -6.93 13.64
N VAL A 132 -32.03 -6.62 14.38
CA VAL A 132 -30.65 -7.02 14.02
C VAL A 132 -30.48 -8.55 14.04
N GLN A 133 -31.21 -9.24 14.92
CA GLN A 133 -31.26 -10.70 14.96
C GLN A 133 -31.82 -11.28 13.65
N ALA A 134 -32.94 -10.73 13.15
CA ALA A 134 -33.50 -11.16 11.88
C ALA A 134 -32.61 -10.74 10.69
N ALA A 135 -31.99 -9.57 10.75
CA ALA A 135 -31.09 -9.05 9.71
C ALA A 135 -29.87 -9.94 9.46
N THR A 136 -29.30 -10.53 10.50
CA THR A 136 -28.12 -11.40 10.42
C THR A 136 -28.48 -12.86 10.13
N GLY A 137 -29.75 -13.24 10.29
CA GLY A 137 -30.25 -14.61 10.15
C GLY A 137 -29.81 -15.35 8.87
N PRO A 138 -29.95 -14.76 7.66
CA PRO A 138 -29.52 -15.42 6.43
C PRO A 138 -28.03 -15.77 6.41
N ALA A 139 -27.16 -14.84 6.81
CA ALA A 139 -25.72 -15.06 6.84
C ALA A 139 -25.34 -16.06 7.95
N THR A 140 -25.95 -15.96 9.13
CA THR A 140 -25.73 -16.93 10.21
C THR A 140 -26.17 -18.35 9.81
N ASN A 141 -27.23 -18.50 9.01
CA ASN A 141 -27.65 -19.81 8.52
C ASN A 141 -26.67 -20.41 7.48
N GLN A 142 -26.02 -19.58 6.66
CA GLN A 142 -24.95 -20.03 5.77
C GLN A 142 -23.73 -20.50 6.57
N ILE A 143 -23.33 -19.70 7.58
CA ILE A 143 -22.24 -20.05 8.51
C ILE A 143 -22.54 -21.38 9.22
N ARG A 144 -23.76 -21.54 9.77
CA ARG A 144 -24.23 -22.78 10.39
C ARG A 144 -24.06 -24.00 9.47
N THR A 145 -24.42 -23.86 8.19
CA THR A 145 -24.29 -24.94 7.21
C THR A 145 -22.83 -25.35 7.03
N GLN A 146 -21.92 -24.37 6.93
CA GLN A 146 -20.48 -24.63 6.79
C GLN A 146 -19.89 -25.27 8.07
N MET A 147 -20.27 -24.77 9.24
CA MET A 147 -19.82 -25.34 10.51
C MET A 147 -20.23 -26.81 10.69
N LYS A 148 -21.46 -27.16 10.27
CA LYS A 148 -21.94 -28.55 10.28
C LYS A 148 -21.17 -29.46 9.32
N ALA A 149 -20.75 -28.93 8.17
CA ALA A 149 -19.96 -29.67 7.19
C ALA A 149 -18.51 -29.91 7.66
N LEU A 150 -17.89 -28.91 8.31
CA LEU A 150 -16.47 -28.95 8.69
C LEU A 150 -16.21 -29.58 10.07
N GLY A 151 -17.20 -29.60 10.96
CA GLY A 151 -17.08 -30.16 12.31
C GLY A 151 -16.08 -29.41 13.20
N VAL A 152 -15.83 -29.91 14.41
CA VAL A 152 -14.84 -29.33 15.36
C VAL A 152 -13.41 -29.53 14.87
N VAL A 153 -12.49 -28.65 15.28
CA VAL A 153 -11.07 -28.76 14.89
C VAL A 153 -10.44 -30.00 15.52
N PRO A 154 -9.77 -30.88 14.74
CA PRO A 154 -9.08 -32.05 15.29
C PRO A 154 -7.98 -31.62 16.26
N GLY A 155 -8.00 -32.13 17.49
CA GLY A 155 -7.01 -31.79 18.53
C GLY A 155 -7.46 -30.74 19.54
N ARG A 156 -8.72 -30.24 19.49
CA ARG A 156 -9.28 -29.43 20.58
C ARG A 156 -9.31 -30.25 21.88
N ILE A 157 -8.54 -29.83 22.87
CA ILE A 157 -8.55 -30.44 24.21
C ILE A 157 -9.92 -30.14 24.81
N THR A 158 -10.83 -31.13 24.80
CA THR A 158 -12.12 -31.01 25.48
C THR A 158 -11.90 -31.15 26.99
N GLY A 159 -11.61 -30.04 27.67
CA GLY A 159 -11.50 -30.01 29.12
C GLY A 159 -12.87 -29.93 29.79
N GLN A 160 -13.40 -31.05 30.27
CA GLN A 160 -14.30 -31.03 31.42
C GLN A 160 -13.47 -30.76 32.69
N SER A 161 -14.07 -29.98 33.59
CA SER A 161 -13.61 -29.48 34.89
C SER A 161 -12.46 -30.22 35.59
N SER A 162 -11.46 -29.47 36.06
CA SER A 162 -11.13 -29.38 37.49
C SER A 162 -9.90 -28.48 37.72
N SER A 163 -10.11 -27.45 38.53
CA SER A 163 -9.19 -26.86 39.54
C SER A 163 -7.68 -26.78 39.29
N GLU A 164 -7.20 -25.54 39.38
CA GLU A 164 -5.93 -25.09 39.97
C GLU A 164 -4.61 -25.54 39.32
N GLY A 165 -3.93 -24.55 38.73
CA GLY A 165 -2.54 -24.63 38.30
C GLY A 165 -2.33 -23.93 36.96
N ALA A 166 -2.05 -22.63 36.99
CA ALA A 166 -1.70 -21.85 35.83
C ALA A 166 -0.50 -22.48 35.09
N VAL A 167 -0.71 -22.86 33.82
CA VAL A 167 0.34 -23.05 32.83
C VAL A 167 -0.20 -22.48 31.52
N GLU A 168 0.22 -21.26 31.19
CA GLU A 168 0.06 -20.65 29.86
C GLU A 168 0.61 -21.60 28.79
N LYS A 169 -0.16 -21.86 27.74
CA LYS A 169 0.35 -22.53 26.53
C LYS A 169 0.44 -21.49 25.42
N ASN A 170 1.67 -21.04 25.16
CA ASN A 170 2.11 -20.20 24.04
C ASN A 170 1.73 -20.82 22.69
N GLU A 171 1.05 -20.06 21.83
CA GLU A 171 1.09 -20.31 20.38
C GLU A 171 2.44 -19.78 19.84
N PRO A 172 3.15 -20.55 19.00
CA PRO A 172 4.54 -20.23 18.66
C PRO A 172 4.63 -19.00 17.75
N ARG A 173 5.44 -18.02 18.18
CA ARG A 173 5.80 -16.79 17.47
C ARG A 173 6.49 -17.11 16.13
N SER A 174 6.22 -16.35 15.06
CA SER A 174 6.85 -16.55 13.74
C SER A 174 8.34 -16.22 13.80
N TRP A 175 9.18 -17.15 13.34
CA TRP A 175 10.62 -16.97 13.37
C TRP A 175 11.10 -15.76 12.55
N ILE A 176 10.38 -15.39 11.48
CA ILE A 176 10.74 -14.24 10.64
C ILE A 176 10.57 -12.94 11.43
N GLN A 177 9.47 -12.84 12.18
CA GLN A 177 9.22 -11.69 13.03
C GLN A 177 10.26 -11.60 14.14
N ASP A 178 10.58 -12.74 14.77
CA ASP A 178 11.65 -12.81 15.76
C ASP A 178 13.00 -12.37 15.18
N TYR A 179 13.33 -12.78 13.96
CA TYR A 179 14.57 -12.36 13.30
C TYR A 179 14.61 -10.84 13.03
N VAL A 180 13.52 -10.27 12.50
CA VAL A 180 13.43 -8.83 12.17
C VAL A 180 13.47 -7.96 13.43
N GLU A 181 12.90 -8.44 14.53
CA GLU A 181 12.95 -7.79 15.84
C GLU A 181 14.23 -8.11 16.62
N GLU A 182 15.23 -8.70 15.96
CA GLU A 182 16.55 -9.06 16.51
C GLU A 182 16.51 -10.10 17.65
N ASN A 183 15.41 -10.83 17.80
CA ASN A 183 15.24 -11.95 18.73
C ASN A 183 15.78 -13.27 18.12
N TYR A 184 17.06 -13.29 17.75
CA TYR A 184 17.67 -14.39 16.98
C TYR A 184 17.59 -15.76 17.66
N SER A 185 17.72 -15.83 18.99
CA SER A 185 17.62 -17.09 19.73
C SER A 185 16.21 -17.70 19.64
N ALA A 186 15.17 -16.86 19.65
CA ALA A 186 13.78 -17.29 19.50
C ALA A 186 13.49 -17.75 18.06
N ALA A 187 13.92 -16.96 17.08
CA ALA A 187 13.84 -17.32 15.67
C ALA A 187 14.49 -18.68 15.39
N LYS A 188 15.71 -18.89 15.93
CA LYS A 188 16.45 -20.14 15.81
C LYS A 188 15.70 -21.32 16.42
N ALA A 189 15.15 -21.16 17.63
CA ALA A 189 14.44 -22.23 18.32
C ALA A 189 13.18 -22.66 17.55
N THR A 190 12.41 -21.69 17.03
CA THR A 190 11.23 -21.95 16.19
C THR A 190 11.62 -22.68 14.91
N LEU A 191 12.63 -22.18 14.17
CA LEU A 191 13.13 -22.84 12.97
C LEU A 191 13.58 -24.29 13.25
N GLN A 192 14.32 -24.52 14.35
CA GLN A 192 14.80 -25.85 14.71
C GLN A 192 13.66 -26.84 15.04
N ALA A 193 12.56 -26.36 15.63
CA ALA A 193 11.38 -27.17 15.88
C ALA A 193 10.67 -27.56 14.56
N GLU A 194 10.64 -26.64 13.59
CA GLU A 194 10.01 -26.82 12.28
C GLU A 194 10.79 -27.77 11.36
N LEU A 195 12.08 -28.03 11.62
CA LEU A 195 12.90 -28.97 10.83
C LEU A 195 12.33 -30.40 10.85
N SER A 196 11.61 -30.77 11.91
CA SER A 196 11.06 -32.12 12.06
C SER A 196 9.93 -32.38 11.05
N GLY A 197 10.24 -33.15 10.01
CA GLY A 197 9.29 -33.50 8.93
C GLY A 197 9.56 -32.82 7.58
N GLN A 198 10.54 -31.92 7.52
CA GLN A 198 10.99 -31.32 6.27
C GLN A 198 12.02 -32.22 5.57
N VAL A 199 12.02 -32.20 4.23
CA VAL A 199 12.94 -32.98 3.39
C VAL A 199 13.37 -32.15 2.17
N GLY A 200 14.49 -32.53 1.56
CA GLY A 200 14.99 -31.91 0.33
C GLY A 200 15.38 -30.44 0.52
N ASP A 201 15.11 -29.62 -0.49
CA ASP A 201 15.57 -28.22 -0.55
C ASP A 201 14.98 -27.35 0.56
N GLN A 202 13.71 -27.57 0.93
CA GLN A 202 13.06 -26.84 2.03
C GLN A 202 13.79 -27.02 3.37
N LEU A 203 14.28 -28.23 3.65
CA LEU A 203 15.07 -28.52 4.84
C LEU A 203 16.40 -27.77 4.80
N THR A 204 17.06 -27.75 3.64
CA THR A 204 18.33 -27.06 3.44
C THR A 204 18.20 -25.55 3.59
N GLU A 205 17.15 -24.94 3.02
CA GLU A 205 16.86 -23.51 3.17
C GLU A 205 16.63 -23.13 4.64
N ASN A 206 15.81 -23.89 5.37
CA ASN A 206 15.55 -23.59 6.77
C ASN A 206 16.77 -23.85 7.67
N LEU A 207 17.60 -24.86 7.37
CA LEU A 207 18.90 -25.04 8.02
C LEU A 207 19.83 -23.84 7.78
N ALA A 208 19.80 -23.25 6.58
CA ALA A 208 20.58 -22.06 6.28
C ALA A 208 20.11 -20.85 7.10
N TRP A 209 18.81 -20.67 7.30
CA TRP A 209 18.26 -19.66 8.21
C TRP A 209 18.65 -19.88 9.67
N VAL A 210 18.65 -21.13 10.14
CA VAL A 210 19.15 -21.47 11.48
C VAL A 210 20.60 -21.03 11.64
N LEU A 211 21.46 -21.32 10.65
CA LEU A 211 22.85 -20.89 10.66
C LEU A 211 22.97 -19.36 10.63
N LEU A 212 22.15 -18.66 9.85
CA LEU A 212 22.13 -17.20 9.85
C LEU A 212 21.76 -16.65 11.24
N CYS A 213 20.76 -17.20 11.91
CA CYS A 213 20.41 -16.82 13.28
C CYS A 213 21.60 -17.01 14.24
N GLU A 214 22.40 -18.08 14.09
CA GLU A 214 23.63 -18.28 14.90
C GLU A 214 24.68 -17.19 14.65
N VAL A 215 24.84 -16.76 13.39
CA VAL A 215 25.79 -15.70 13.04
C VAL A 215 25.32 -14.36 13.59
N SER A 216 24.05 -14.03 13.40
CA SER A 216 23.44 -12.78 13.90
C SER A 216 23.45 -12.71 15.43
N GLU A 217 23.17 -13.81 16.12
CA GLU A 217 23.22 -13.91 17.58
C GLU A 217 24.63 -13.68 18.16
N LYS A 218 25.67 -14.22 17.49
CA LYS A 218 27.07 -14.01 17.90
C LYS A 218 27.60 -12.63 17.57
N GLY A 219 27.09 -12.02 16.51
CA GLY A 219 27.57 -10.73 16.00
C GLY A 219 29.01 -10.77 15.46
N ASP A 220 29.59 -11.96 15.23
CA ASP A 220 30.97 -12.13 14.77
C ASP A 220 31.11 -12.14 13.24
N GLY A 221 29.98 -12.20 12.52
CA GLY A 221 29.94 -12.28 11.05
C GLY A 221 30.56 -13.56 10.50
N ASN A 222 30.75 -14.62 11.30
CA ASN A 222 31.42 -15.83 10.83
C ASN A 222 30.50 -16.73 10.00
N THR A 223 30.65 -16.66 8.68
CA THR A 223 29.80 -17.38 7.71
C THR A 223 30.35 -18.73 7.25
N LEU A 224 31.43 -19.25 7.86
CA LEU A 224 32.09 -20.49 7.44
C LEU A 224 31.14 -21.68 7.28
N LYS A 225 30.19 -21.87 8.21
CA LYS A 225 29.21 -22.98 8.13
C LYS A 225 28.26 -22.84 6.93
N LEU A 226 27.88 -21.60 6.58
CA LEU A 226 27.06 -21.33 5.39
C LEU A 226 27.87 -21.57 4.11
N GLU A 227 29.14 -21.19 4.09
CA GLU A 227 30.07 -21.48 2.98
C GLU A 227 30.26 -22.99 2.77
N GLU A 228 30.50 -23.75 3.85
CA GLU A 228 30.61 -25.22 3.79
C GLU A 228 29.32 -25.88 3.29
N MET A 229 28.15 -25.36 3.69
CA MET A 229 26.87 -25.82 3.19
C MET A 229 26.73 -25.54 1.69
N ALA A 230 27.12 -24.35 1.24
CA ALA A 230 27.07 -23.99 -0.18
C ALA A 230 27.97 -24.89 -1.01
N GLN A 231 29.16 -25.25 -0.50
CA GLN A 231 30.06 -26.19 -1.17
C GLN A 231 29.47 -27.61 -1.28
N LYS A 232 28.73 -28.09 -0.27
CA LYS A 232 28.05 -29.41 -0.35
C LYS A 232 26.91 -29.44 -1.35
N HIS A 233 26.29 -28.29 -1.59
CA HIS A 233 25.15 -28.12 -2.49
C HIS A 233 25.55 -27.41 -3.79
N GLU A 234 26.83 -27.45 -4.18
CA GLU A 234 27.34 -26.73 -5.35
C GLU A 234 26.65 -27.12 -6.68
N ASP A 235 26.03 -28.30 -6.75
CA ASP A 235 25.23 -28.76 -7.91
C ASP A 235 23.77 -28.28 -7.90
N ASN A 236 23.32 -27.55 -6.88
CA ASN A 236 21.96 -27.02 -6.75
C ASN A 236 21.98 -25.48 -6.76
N ALA A 237 21.76 -24.88 -7.94
CA ALA A 237 21.78 -23.44 -8.12
C ALA A 237 20.83 -22.69 -7.14
N PRO A 238 19.53 -23.02 -7.02
CA PRO A 238 18.64 -22.38 -6.05
C PRO A 238 19.21 -22.29 -4.62
N ILE A 239 19.75 -23.39 -4.11
CA ILE A 239 20.33 -23.45 -2.75
C ILE A 239 21.59 -22.58 -2.64
N VAL A 240 22.48 -22.63 -3.63
CA VAL A 240 23.69 -21.79 -3.65
C VAL A 240 23.32 -20.30 -3.68
N LEU A 241 22.33 -19.91 -4.48
CA LEU A 241 21.85 -18.52 -4.55
C LEU A 241 21.22 -18.08 -3.22
N HIS A 242 20.41 -18.94 -2.59
CA HIS A 242 19.84 -18.68 -1.27
C HIS A 242 20.93 -18.45 -0.23
N LEU A 243 21.92 -19.34 -0.15
CA LEU A 243 23.05 -19.24 0.78
C LEU A 243 23.91 -18.00 0.54
N ALA A 244 24.18 -17.65 -0.73
CA ALA A 244 24.89 -16.42 -1.06
C ALA A 244 24.14 -15.17 -0.56
N SER A 245 22.80 -15.16 -0.68
CA SER A 245 21.97 -14.07 -0.13
C SER A 245 22.08 -13.98 1.40
N LEU A 246 22.02 -15.10 2.12
CA LEU A 246 22.14 -15.11 3.58
C LEU A 246 23.54 -14.69 4.06
N ILE A 247 24.60 -15.14 3.39
CA ILE A 247 25.99 -14.74 3.68
C ILE A 247 26.18 -13.23 3.50
N ARG A 248 25.55 -12.66 2.46
CA ARG A 248 25.52 -11.21 2.25
C ARG A 248 24.76 -10.50 3.38
N MET A 249 23.57 -10.99 3.76
CA MET A 249 22.79 -10.45 4.89
C MET A 249 23.57 -10.50 6.22
N ALA A 250 24.41 -11.52 6.41
CA ALA A 250 25.33 -11.65 7.55
C ALA A 250 26.55 -10.70 7.47
N GLY A 251 26.57 -9.73 6.55
CA GLY A 251 27.65 -8.75 6.43
C GLY A 251 28.90 -9.24 5.69
N ASN A 252 28.82 -10.33 4.93
CA ASN A 252 29.98 -10.91 4.20
C ASN A 252 29.82 -10.88 2.67
N PRO A 253 29.68 -9.69 2.04
CA PRO A 253 29.40 -9.57 0.61
C PRO A 253 30.51 -10.18 -0.27
N LYS A 254 31.78 -10.12 0.13
CA LYS A 254 32.90 -10.72 -0.63
C LYS A 254 32.81 -12.25 -0.68
N ARG A 255 32.32 -12.89 0.39
CA ARG A 255 32.14 -14.35 0.43
C ARG A 255 30.96 -14.77 -0.44
N ALA A 256 29.87 -14.00 -0.41
CA ALA A 256 28.76 -14.18 -1.32
C ALA A 256 29.18 -14.06 -2.80
N GLU A 257 30.01 -13.07 -3.15
CA GLU A 257 30.53 -12.90 -4.51
C GLU A 257 31.32 -14.11 -5.01
N VAL A 258 32.16 -14.70 -4.17
CA VAL A 258 32.92 -15.92 -4.51
C VAL A 258 31.98 -17.07 -4.86
N LEU A 259 30.92 -17.28 -4.06
CA LEU A 259 29.92 -18.32 -4.32
C LEU A 259 29.14 -18.06 -5.62
N LEU A 260 28.70 -16.82 -5.83
CA LEU A 260 27.96 -16.43 -7.04
C LEU A 260 28.83 -16.57 -8.30
N THR A 261 30.12 -16.24 -8.21
CA THR A 261 31.08 -16.40 -9.31
C THR A 261 31.31 -17.88 -9.62
N ALA A 262 31.44 -18.73 -8.60
CA ALA A 262 31.54 -20.18 -8.77
C ALA A 262 30.25 -20.76 -9.39
N ALA A 263 29.08 -20.31 -8.92
CA ALA A 263 27.78 -20.69 -9.49
C ALA A 263 27.68 -20.30 -10.97
N LYS A 264 28.15 -19.11 -11.35
CA LYS A 264 28.18 -18.67 -12.76
C LYS A 264 29.01 -19.60 -13.65
N LEU A 265 30.14 -20.10 -13.17
CA LEU A 265 30.97 -21.04 -13.92
C LEU A 265 30.28 -22.41 -14.07
N LYS A 266 29.54 -22.82 -13.04
CA LYS A 266 28.88 -24.13 -13.00
C LYS A 266 27.54 -24.17 -13.75
N PHE A 267 26.81 -23.06 -13.73
CA PHE A 267 25.52 -22.88 -14.38
C PHE A 267 25.57 -21.73 -15.40
N PRO A 268 26.40 -21.83 -16.47
CA PRO A 268 26.68 -20.71 -17.37
C PRO A 268 25.47 -20.24 -18.18
N THR A 269 24.43 -21.07 -18.29
CA THR A 269 23.18 -20.81 -19.02
C THR A 269 21.98 -20.59 -18.10
N ASP A 270 22.17 -20.47 -16.79
CA ASP A 270 21.09 -20.19 -15.84
C ASP A 270 20.95 -18.69 -15.60
N ALA A 271 19.85 -18.11 -16.09
CA ALA A 271 19.57 -16.68 -15.95
C ALA A 271 19.35 -16.26 -14.49
N THR A 272 18.93 -17.17 -13.60
CA THR A 272 18.72 -16.85 -12.18
C THR A 272 20.04 -16.53 -11.47
N VAL A 273 21.12 -17.21 -11.87
CA VAL A 273 22.47 -16.95 -11.36
C VAL A 273 22.98 -15.59 -11.83
N ALA A 274 22.75 -15.25 -13.11
CA ALA A 274 23.11 -13.94 -13.64
C ALA A 274 22.36 -12.80 -12.95
N ARG A 275 21.06 -12.98 -12.69
CA ARG A 275 20.25 -12.02 -11.92
C ARG A 275 20.75 -11.83 -10.49
N ALA A 276 21.15 -12.91 -9.81
CA ALA A 276 21.70 -12.82 -8.46
C ALA A 276 23.04 -12.08 -8.42
N LEU A 277 23.94 -12.35 -9.38
CA LEU A 277 25.19 -11.58 -9.55
C LEU A 277 24.91 -10.11 -9.87
N ALA A 278 23.96 -9.84 -10.75
CA ALA A 278 23.62 -8.48 -11.13
C ALA A 278 23.05 -7.68 -9.94
N ARG A 279 22.19 -8.30 -9.12
CA ARG A 279 21.70 -7.70 -7.87
C ARG A 279 22.86 -7.40 -6.92
N TYR A 280 23.79 -8.34 -6.76
CA TYR A 280 24.99 -8.14 -5.95
C TYR A 280 25.81 -6.92 -6.43
N HIS A 281 26.09 -6.82 -7.73
CA HIS A 281 26.83 -5.69 -8.30
C HIS A 281 26.06 -4.37 -8.17
N SER A 282 24.74 -4.37 -8.39
CA SER A 282 23.88 -3.19 -8.24
C SER A 282 23.89 -2.64 -6.80
N GLU A 283 23.81 -3.51 -5.79
CA GLU A 283 23.89 -3.11 -4.38
C GLU A 283 25.27 -2.55 -4.01
N ALA A 284 26.33 -3.02 -4.68
CA ALA A 284 27.67 -2.46 -4.59
C ALA A 284 27.86 -1.17 -5.41
N SER A 285 26.78 -0.63 -6.00
CA SER A 285 26.81 0.53 -6.90
C SER A 285 27.69 0.34 -8.14
N ASP A 286 27.80 -0.90 -8.63
CA ASP A 286 28.49 -1.26 -9.88
C ASP A 286 27.45 -1.78 -10.90
N ASP A 287 26.56 -0.89 -11.33
CA ASP A 287 25.53 -1.24 -12.32
C ASP A 287 26.13 -1.61 -13.69
N THR A 288 27.36 -1.18 -14.00
CA THR A 288 28.06 -1.58 -15.23
C THR A 288 28.27 -3.10 -15.26
N ARG A 289 28.81 -3.71 -14.20
CA ARG A 289 28.94 -5.18 -14.13
C ARG A 289 27.58 -5.87 -14.05
N ALA A 290 26.61 -5.27 -13.39
CA ALA A 290 25.24 -5.81 -13.36
C ALA A 290 24.66 -5.94 -14.77
N ILE A 291 24.80 -4.89 -15.59
CA ILE A 291 24.38 -4.88 -16.99
C ILE A 291 25.13 -5.95 -17.79
N GLU A 292 26.45 -6.05 -17.66
CA GLU A 292 27.25 -7.08 -18.36
C GLU A 292 26.78 -8.50 -18.04
N GLU A 293 26.44 -8.79 -16.78
CA GLU A 293 25.94 -10.12 -16.41
C GLU A 293 24.57 -10.43 -17.02
N LEU A 294 23.65 -9.46 -17.00
CA LEU A 294 22.29 -9.63 -17.51
C LEU A 294 22.25 -9.73 -19.04
N GLN A 295 23.09 -8.96 -19.74
CA GLN A 295 23.16 -8.93 -21.21
C GLN A 295 23.68 -10.23 -21.84
N ARG A 296 24.28 -11.13 -21.05
CA ARG A 296 24.68 -12.47 -21.51
C ARG A 296 23.49 -13.34 -21.93
N PHE A 297 22.28 -12.95 -21.53
CA PHE A 297 21.04 -13.69 -21.75
C PHE A 297 20.09 -12.91 -22.66
N GLY A 298 19.36 -13.63 -23.50
CA GLY A 298 18.28 -13.03 -24.29
C GLY A 298 17.11 -12.66 -23.38
N PHE A 299 16.95 -11.39 -23.07
CA PHE A 299 15.95 -10.89 -22.11
C PHE A 299 14.53 -10.85 -22.67
N GLU A 300 14.33 -11.06 -23.98
CA GLU A 300 13.04 -10.89 -24.63
C GLU A 300 11.96 -11.85 -24.13
N GLU A 301 12.35 -13.06 -23.69
CA GLU A 301 11.44 -14.10 -23.21
C GLU A 301 11.34 -14.15 -21.67
N PHE A 302 12.10 -13.30 -20.96
CA PHE A 302 12.21 -13.34 -19.49
C PHE A 302 11.90 -11.96 -18.88
N PRO A 303 10.62 -11.68 -18.53
CA PRO A 303 10.20 -10.39 -17.98
C PRO A 303 11.03 -9.91 -16.80
N ASP A 304 11.32 -10.78 -15.84
CA ASP A 304 12.09 -10.41 -14.65
C ASP A 304 13.53 -9.99 -14.99
N LEU A 305 14.15 -10.67 -15.97
CA LEU A 305 15.50 -10.34 -16.44
C LEU A 305 15.50 -8.98 -17.17
N ALA A 306 14.48 -8.73 -18.00
CA ALA A 306 14.32 -7.47 -18.71
C ALA A 306 14.08 -6.30 -17.75
N LEU A 307 13.31 -6.52 -16.68
CA LEU A 307 13.08 -5.53 -15.63
C LEU A 307 14.38 -5.20 -14.89
N ASP A 308 15.10 -6.21 -14.41
CA ASP A 308 16.38 -6.01 -13.71
C ASP A 308 17.41 -5.28 -14.60
N LEU A 309 17.48 -5.63 -15.89
CA LEU A 309 18.39 -4.97 -16.84
C LEU A 309 17.99 -3.51 -17.10
N ALA A 310 16.69 -3.24 -17.24
CA ALA A 310 16.20 -1.88 -17.43
C ALA A 310 16.37 -1.01 -16.17
N ASP A 311 16.27 -1.58 -14.98
CA ASP A 311 16.55 -0.88 -13.72
C ASP A 311 18.03 -0.49 -13.61
N ALA A 312 18.95 -1.41 -13.93
CA ALA A 312 20.38 -1.11 -13.93
C ALA A 312 20.76 -0.06 -15.00
N LEU A 313 20.19 -0.15 -16.20
CA LEU A 313 20.38 0.86 -17.25
C LEU A 313 19.82 2.22 -16.84
N GLU A 314 18.68 2.28 -16.15
CA GLU A 314 18.11 3.54 -15.65
C GLU A 314 19.01 4.19 -14.59
N ARG A 315 19.61 3.41 -13.68
CA ARG A 315 20.58 3.92 -12.68
C ARG A 315 21.85 4.49 -13.32
N GLU A 316 22.26 3.94 -14.45
CA GLU A 316 23.36 4.45 -15.29
C GLU A 316 22.94 5.59 -16.24
N GLU A 317 21.72 6.12 -16.09
CA GLU A 317 21.13 7.17 -16.94
C GLU A 317 21.01 6.79 -18.44
N LYS A 318 21.10 5.49 -18.77
CA LYS A 318 20.98 4.94 -20.13
C LYS A 318 19.52 4.68 -20.50
N LEU A 319 18.70 5.72 -20.45
CA LEU A 319 17.23 5.62 -20.62
C LEU A 319 16.80 5.04 -21.98
N VAL A 320 17.54 5.36 -23.05
CA VAL A 320 17.25 4.86 -24.40
C VAL A 320 17.46 3.34 -24.50
N ASP A 321 18.51 2.83 -23.84
CA ASP A 321 18.78 1.39 -23.80
C ASP A 321 17.76 0.68 -22.90
N ALA A 322 17.43 1.28 -21.74
CA ALA A 322 16.43 0.75 -20.83
C ALA A 322 15.06 0.58 -21.51
N ILE A 323 14.58 1.60 -22.23
CA ILE A 323 13.29 1.52 -22.92
C ILE A 323 13.35 0.55 -24.10
N TRP A 324 14.50 0.40 -24.76
CA TRP A 324 14.68 -0.57 -25.84
C TRP A 324 14.55 -2.01 -25.33
N VAL A 325 15.19 -2.33 -24.20
CA VAL A 325 15.07 -3.63 -23.52
C VAL A 325 13.60 -3.93 -23.19
N ILE A 326 12.92 -2.98 -22.54
CA ILE A 326 11.53 -3.16 -22.12
C ILE A 326 10.59 -3.29 -23.31
N ARG A 327 10.75 -2.50 -24.38
CA ARG A 327 9.92 -2.59 -25.60
C ARG A 327 10.01 -3.96 -26.25
N ARG A 328 11.21 -4.53 -26.34
CA ARG A 328 11.43 -5.84 -26.96
C ARG A 328 10.81 -6.98 -26.14
N CYS A 329 10.96 -6.94 -24.82
CA CYS A 329 10.33 -7.94 -23.95
C CYS A 329 8.79 -7.77 -23.90
N TYR A 330 8.30 -6.53 -23.81
CA TYR A 330 6.87 -6.21 -23.87
C TYR A 330 6.20 -6.74 -25.14
N ALA A 331 6.86 -6.67 -26.30
CA ALA A 331 6.33 -7.20 -27.55
C ALA A 331 6.06 -8.72 -27.51
N ARG A 332 6.74 -9.47 -26.64
CA ARG A 332 6.51 -10.91 -26.39
C ARG A 332 5.53 -11.16 -25.26
N HIS A 333 5.46 -10.25 -24.29
CA HIS A 333 4.64 -10.37 -23.08
C HIS A 333 3.72 -9.16 -22.84
N PRO A 334 2.80 -8.85 -23.76
CA PRO A 334 2.03 -7.60 -23.72
C PRO A 334 1.05 -7.51 -22.54
N SER A 335 0.69 -8.63 -21.91
CA SER A 335 -0.17 -8.67 -20.72
C SER A 335 0.60 -8.57 -19.39
N HIS A 336 1.94 -8.58 -19.42
CA HIS A 336 2.76 -8.57 -18.21
C HIS A 336 2.72 -7.20 -17.52
N LYS A 337 2.10 -7.15 -16.34
CA LYS A 337 1.79 -5.90 -15.62
C LYS A 337 3.03 -5.07 -15.31
N LEU A 338 4.07 -5.69 -14.75
CA LEU A 338 5.30 -4.97 -14.36
C LEU A 338 6.04 -4.41 -15.58
N LEU A 339 6.00 -5.09 -16.74
CA LEU A 339 6.62 -4.60 -17.97
C LEU A 339 5.87 -3.38 -18.51
N ARG A 340 4.54 -3.43 -18.54
CA ARG A 340 3.70 -2.27 -18.93
C ARG A 340 3.96 -1.08 -18.05
N TYR A 341 4.05 -1.30 -16.75
CA TYR A 341 4.31 -0.24 -15.77
C TYR A 341 5.70 0.39 -15.97
N LYS A 342 6.74 -0.45 -16.06
CA LYS A 342 8.11 0.00 -16.33
C LYS A 342 8.21 0.73 -17.67
N TYR A 343 7.54 0.24 -18.71
CA TYR A 343 7.49 0.90 -20.01
C TYR A 343 6.84 2.29 -19.89
N ALA A 344 5.68 2.40 -19.24
CA ALA A 344 5.03 3.69 -19.05
C ALA A 344 5.91 4.69 -18.28
N ARG A 345 6.62 4.22 -17.24
CA ARG A 345 7.56 5.02 -16.45
C ARG A 345 8.72 5.56 -17.29
N LEU A 346 9.38 4.70 -18.07
CA LEU A 346 10.46 5.11 -18.98
C LEU A 346 9.96 6.04 -20.09
N ALA A 347 8.74 5.79 -20.60
CA ALA A 347 8.10 6.65 -21.58
C ALA A 347 7.86 8.07 -21.02
N LEU A 348 7.45 8.20 -19.76
CA LEU A 348 7.34 9.52 -19.11
C LEU A 348 8.68 10.24 -19.02
N GLN A 349 9.76 9.54 -18.63
CA GLN A 349 11.09 10.13 -18.53
C GLN A 349 11.64 10.57 -19.88
N LEU A 350 11.34 9.81 -20.94
CA LEU A 350 11.70 10.12 -22.33
C LEU A 350 10.70 11.04 -23.03
N ASN A 351 9.69 11.53 -22.31
CA ASN A 351 8.69 12.45 -22.81
C ASN A 351 7.72 11.88 -23.88
N ASP A 352 7.63 10.54 -24.00
CA ASP A 352 6.68 9.80 -24.83
C ASP A 352 5.31 9.69 -24.10
N ARG A 353 4.64 10.82 -23.89
CA ARG A 353 3.51 10.94 -22.96
C ARG A 353 2.25 10.20 -23.41
N GLU A 354 2.01 10.08 -24.72
CA GLU A 354 0.89 9.35 -25.29
C GLU A 354 1.02 7.84 -25.05
N ILE A 355 2.24 7.31 -25.13
CA ILE A 355 2.53 5.90 -24.81
C ILE A 355 2.28 5.65 -23.32
N ALA A 356 2.81 6.52 -22.45
CA ALA A 356 2.59 6.43 -21.01
C ALA A 356 1.10 6.50 -20.66
N LEU A 357 0.36 7.45 -21.25
CA LEU A 357 -1.09 7.60 -21.07
C LEU A 357 -1.82 6.30 -21.41
N SER A 358 -1.56 5.72 -22.59
CA SER A 358 -2.23 4.50 -23.03
C SER A 358 -1.95 3.31 -22.10
N LEU A 359 -0.69 3.13 -21.69
CA LEU A 359 -0.29 2.01 -20.82
C LEU A 359 -0.84 2.17 -19.40
N LEU A 360 -0.81 3.38 -18.84
CA LEU A 360 -1.27 3.64 -17.48
C LEU A 360 -2.79 3.63 -17.37
N ALA A 361 -3.50 4.18 -18.37
CA ALA A 361 -4.97 4.14 -18.38
C ALA A 361 -5.48 2.69 -18.35
N THR A 362 -4.91 1.83 -19.19
CA THR A 362 -5.28 0.42 -19.24
C THR A 362 -4.87 -0.35 -17.97
N LEU A 363 -3.71 -0.04 -17.37
CA LEU A 363 -3.33 -0.60 -16.07
C LEU A 363 -4.29 -0.18 -14.94
N CYS A 364 -4.75 1.07 -14.95
CA CYS A 364 -5.76 1.58 -14.02
C CYS A 364 -7.13 0.94 -14.22
N GLU A 365 -7.54 0.67 -15.47
CA GLU A 365 -8.79 -0.04 -15.76
C GLU A 365 -8.77 -1.49 -15.27
N GLU A 366 -7.64 -2.18 -15.45
CA GLU A 366 -7.45 -3.58 -15.04
C GLU A 366 -7.24 -3.75 -13.53
N ASN A 367 -6.55 -2.81 -12.89
CA ASN A 367 -6.16 -2.88 -11.48
C ASN A 367 -6.38 -1.52 -10.80
N GLY A 368 -7.64 -1.08 -10.72
CA GLY A 368 -8.04 0.27 -10.29
C GLY A 368 -7.67 0.72 -8.87
N LYS A 369 -6.85 -0.04 -8.12
CA LYS A 369 -6.46 0.23 -6.74
C LYS A 369 -4.99 0.59 -6.51
N THR A 370 -4.16 0.72 -7.55
CA THR A 370 -2.74 1.09 -7.35
C THR A 370 -2.57 2.61 -7.39
N SER A 371 -2.29 3.22 -6.23
CA SER A 371 -1.99 4.67 -6.07
C SER A 371 -0.97 5.17 -7.10
N GLU A 372 0.11 4.41 -7.31
CA GLU A 372 1.18 4.77 -8.23
C GLU A 372 0.72 4.89 -9.69
N TYR A 373 -0.13 3.97 -10.17
CA TYR A 373 -0.60 3.98 -11.56
C TYR A 373 -1.39 5.24 -11.85
N TRP A 374 -2.30 5.60 -10.93
CA TRP A 374 -3.09 6.83 -11.03
C TRP A 374 -2.20 8.08 -10.93
N GLY A 375 -1.17 8.06 -10.07
CA GLY A 375 -0.25 9.17 -9.92
C GLY A 375 0.53 9.44 -11.20
N TYR A 376 1.08 8.38 -11.81
CA TYR A 376 1.79 8.51 -13.09
C TYR A 376 0.85 8.78 -14.27
N LEU A 377 -0.39 8.29 -14.24
CA LEU A 377 -1.41 8.67 -15.22
C LEU A 377 -1.68 10.18 -15.16
N GLY A 378 -1.75 10.74 -13.94
CA GLY A 378 -1.83 12.17 -13.73
C GLY A 378 -0.65 12.93 -14.34
N ASN A 379 0.58 12.40 -14.18
CA ASN A 379 1.78 13.00 -14.81
C ASN A 379 1.69 12.99 -16.34
N ALA A 380 1.21 11.88 -16.94
CA ALA A 380 1.02 11.76 -18.38
C ALA A 380 0.01 12.81 -18.88
N CYS A 381 -1.17 12.88 -18.26
CA CYS A 381 -2.21 13.86 -18.57
C CYS A 381 -1.71 15.31 -18.40
N PHE A 382 -0.97 15.59 -17.32
CA PHE A 382 -0.42 16.91 -17.03
C PHE A 382 0.56 17.37 -18.11
N GLY A 383 1.45 16.47 -18.55
CA GLY A 383 2.39 16.76 -19.63
C GLY A 383 1.72 16.93 -21.01
N LEU A 384 0.51 16.40 -21.18
CA LEU A 384 -0.33 16.60 -22.36
C LEU A 384 -1.29 17.80 -22.23
N GLU A 385 -1.14 18.60 -21.17
CA GLU A 385 -2.00 19.77 -20.87
C GLU A 385 -3.49 19.42 -20.65
N LEU A 386 -3.80 18.16 -20.37
CA LEU A 386 -5.12 17.67 -19.99
C LEU A 386 -5.33 17.88 -18.48
N PHE A 387 -5.35 19.14 -18.04
CA PHE A 387 -5.29 19.48 -16.62
C PHE A 387 -6.46 18.93 -15.79
N ASP A 388 -7.67 18.88 -16.34
CA ASP A 388 -8.82 18.29 -15.63
C ASP A 388 -8.62 16.78 -15.41
N SER A 389 -8.22 16.06 -16.47
CA SER A 389 -7.92 14.62 -16.39
C SER A 389 -6.73 14.35 -15.47
N ALA A 390 -5.71 15.21 -15.48
CA ALA A 390 -4.56 15.12 -14.58
C ALA A 390 -4.97 15.29 -13.12
N LEU A 391 -5.76 16.32 -12.81
CA LEU A 391 -6.27 16.55 -11.46
C LEU A 391 -7.17 15.41 -10.99
N SER A 392 -8.03 14.90 -11.86
CA SER A 392 -8.89 13.74 -11.58
C SER A 392 -8.06 12.49 -11.27
N ALA A 393 -7.04 12.20 -12.09
CA ALA A 393 -6.13 11.07 -11.88
C ALA A 393 -5.32 11.23 -10.57
N TYR A 394 -4.78 12.42 -10.28
CA TYR A 394 -4.08 12.66 -9.01
C TYR A 394 -5.01 12.53 -7.81
N LYS A 395 -6.25 13.04 -7.88
CA LYS A 395 -7.26 12.85 -6.82
C LYS A 395 -7.59 11.37 -6.64
N ARG A 396 -7.60 10.59 -7.72
CA ARG A 396 -7.81 9.14 -7.66
C ARG A 396 -6.62 8.42 -7.06
N ALA A 397 -5.38 8.76 -7.45
CA ALA A 397 -4.16 8.30 -6.79
C ALA A 397 -4.21 8.58 -5.29
N ILE A 398 -4.69 9.79 -4.97
CA ILE A 398 -5.01 10.25 -3.63
C ILE A 398 -6.00 9.34 -2.92
N LYS A 399 -7.12 9.05 -3.55
CA LYS A 399 -8.11 8.15 -3.00
C LYS A 399 -7.62 6.70 -2.82
N GLU A 400 -6.78 6.19 -3.72
CA GLU A 400 -6.39 4.77 -3.74
C GLU A 400 -5.20 4.42 -2.86
N GLY A 401 -4.29 5.35 -2.56
CA GLY A 401 -3.23 5.10 -1.54
C GLY A 401 -3.64 5.60 -0.16
N ALA A 402 -2.95 5.13 0.88
CA ALA A 402 -3.38 5.22 2.27
C ALA A 402 -3.37 6.62 2.93
N GLY A 403 -2.86 7.67 2.27
CA GLY A 403 -2.77 9.03 2.85
C GLY A 403 -1.54 9.26 3.72
N ASP A 404 -0.45 8.55 3.47
CA ASP A 404 0.79 8.58 4.25
C ASP A 404 1.94 9.30 3.50
N GLN A 405 3.20 9.15 3.95
CA GLN A 405 4.36 9.76 3.29
C GLN A 405 4.47 9.43 1.79
N SER A 406 4.00 8.26 1.36
CA SER A 406 4.05 7.81 -0.04
C SER A 406 3.22 8.69 -0.99
N ASP A 407 2.44 9.62 -0.44
CA ASP A 407 1.48 10.43 -1.18
C ASP A 407 1.88 11.89 -1.34
N ALA A 408 2.92 12.31 -0.62
CA ALA A 408 3.47 13.66 -0.68
C ALA A 408 3.83 14.06 -2.11
N TRP A 409 4.42 13.15 -2.89
CA TRP A 409 4.80 13.44 -4.28
C TRP A 409 3.59 13.73 -5.19
N VAL A 410 2.46 13.01 -5.02
CA VAL A 410 1.23 13.25 -5.79
C VAL A 410 0.62 14.60 -5.42
N ILE A 411 0.60 14.92 -4.12
CA ILE A 411 0.10 16.21 -3.61
C ILE A 411 0.96 17.36 -4.16
N SER A 412 2.29 17.20 -4.20
CA SER A 412 3.18 18.17 -4.82
C SER A 412 2.91 18.35 -6.32
N ASN A 413 2.53 17.29 -7.04
CA ASN A 413 2.16 17.38 -8.45
C ASN A 413 0.81 18.08 -8.69
N ILE A 414 -0.16 17.93 -7.78
CA ILE A 414 -1.38 18.76 -7.80
C ILE A 414 -1.02 20.23 -7.61
N ALA A 415 -0.11 20.56 -6.68
CA ALA A 415 0.31 21.93 -6.50
C ALA A 415 1.00 22.52 -7.74
N ASN A 416 1.87 21.74 -8.38
CA ASN A 416 2.50 22.14 -9.63
C ASN A 416 1.46 22.35 -10.74
N LEU A 417 0.38 21.55 -10.77
CA LEU A 417 -0.75 21.78 -11.66
C LEU A 417 -1.44 23.12 -11.37
N MET A 418 -1.71 23.45 -10.11
CA MET A 418 -2.30 24.75 -9.73
C MET A 418 -1.42 25.92 -10.18
N LEU A 419 -0.09 25.81 -10.06
CA LEU A 419 0.83 26.82 -10.61
C LEU A 419 0.71 26.98 -12.12
N ARG A 420 0.57 25.88 -12.86
CA ARG A 420 0.37 25.95 -14.31
C ARG A 420 -0.98 26.57 -14.71
N CYS A 421 -1.96 26.52 -13.83
CA CYS A 421 -3.26 27.19 -13.99
C CYS A 421 -3.28 28.64 -13.48
N ASP A 422 -2.13 29.23 -13.10
CA ASP A 422 -2.03 30.58 -12.51
C ASP A 422 -2.83 30.73 -11.20
N LEU A 423 -2.87 29.66 -10.38
CA LEU A 423 -3.53 29.61 -9.08
C LEU A 423 -2.49 29.43 -7.95
N PRO A 424 -1.67 30.46 -7.64
CA PRO A 424 -0.54 30.32 -6.75
C PRO A 424 -0.92 30.14 -5.27
N SER A 425 -2.04 30.71 -4.81
CA SER A 425 -2.50 30.55 -3.42
C SER A 425 -2.91 29.08 -3.14
N GLU A 426 -3.59 28.45 -4.08
CA GLU A 426 -4.04 27.06 -4.03
C GLU A 426 -2.84 26.11 -4.10
N ALA A 427 -1.86 26.42 -4.95
CA ALA A 427 -0.61 25.68 -5.00
C ALA A 427 0.09 25.65 -3.63
N ARG A 428 0.16 26.80 -2.93
CA ARG A 428 0.75 26.88 -1.60
C ARG A 428 0.04 26.00 -0.58
N GLU A 429 -1.30 25.93 -0.62
CA GLU A 429 -2.03 25.05 0.29
C GLU A 429 -1.68 23.57 0.09
N TYR A 430 -1.60 23.12 -1.17
CA TYR A 430 -1.20 21.74 -1.46
C TYR A 430 0.26 21.49 -1.07
N LEU A 431 1.16 22.44 -1.28
CA LEU A 431 2.57 22.30 -0.90
C LEU A 431 2.76 22.27 0.62
N ALA A 432 2.01 23.08 1.37
CA ALA A 432 2.00 23.01 2.83
C ALA A 432 1.53 21.63 3.32
N LYS A 433 0.49 21.06 2.70
CA LYS A 433 0.03 19.68 2.99
C LYS A 433 1.12 18.65 2.65
N SER A 434 1.75 18.77 1.49
CA SER A 434 2.85 17.87 1.07
C SER A 434 4.03 17.92 2.03
N LEU A 435 4.49 19.11 2.41
CA LEU A 435 5.62 19.30 3.34
C LEU A 435 5.27 18.86 4.78
N GLY A 436 3.98 18.80 5.12
CA GLY A 436 3.52 18.19 6.36
C GLY A 436 3.77 16.68 6.42
N LEU A 437 3.73 16.00 5.27
CA LEU A 437 3.98 14.56 5.14
C LEU A 437 5.49 14.27 4.93
N ASP A 438 6.12 14.99 4.00
CA ASP A 438 7.55 14.91 3.72
C ASP A 438 8.22 16.27 3.82
N LYS A 439 8.86 16.53 4.97
CA LYS A 439 9.52 17.80 5.27
C LYS A 439 10.80 18.03 4.45
N ASN A 440 11.38 16.97 3.89
CA ASN A 440 12.68 16.99 3.23
C ASN A 440 12.56 16.99 1.69
N SER A 441 11.35 17.15 1.15
CA SER A 441 11.13 17.18 -0.29
C SER A 441 11.69 18.44 -0.94
N ASP A 442 12.87 18.33 -1.57
CA ASP A 442 13.48 19.41 -2.35
C ASP A 442 12.54 19.94 -3.44
N TYR A 443 11.82 19.03 -4.09
CA TYR A 443 10.84 19.37 -5.10
C TYR A 443 9.72 20.25 -4.53
N ALA A 444 9.11 19.88 -3.40
CA ALA A 444 8.04 20.66 -2.80
C ALA A 444 8.52 22.03 -2.33
N HIS A 445 9.71 22.14 -1.74
CA HIS A 445 10.31 23.42 -1.37
C HIS A 445 10.54 24.33 -2.58
N ALA A 446 11.06 23.79 -3.68
CA ALA A 446 11.27 24.54 -4.92
C ALA A 446 9.95 25.06 -5.50
N ARG A 447 8.91 24.21 -5.56
CA ARG A 447 7.56 24.63 -6.00
C ARG A 447 6.95 25.67 -5.07
N MET A 448 7.20 25.60 -3.76
CA MET A 448 6.66 26.55 -2.78
C MET A 448 7.25 27.95 -2.96
N ALA A 449 8.55 28.03 -3.24
CA ALA A 449 9.21 29.29 -3.56
C ALA A 449 8.63 29.91 -4.84
N GLU A 450 8.38 29.10 -5.88
CA GLU A 450 7.73 29.54 -7.12
C GLU A 450 6.32 30.09 -6.86
N ALA A 451 5.52 29.39 -6.05
CA ALA A 451 4.17 29.80 -5.69
C ALA A 451 4.13 31.15 -4.95
N ILE A 452 5.00 31.34 -3.95
CA ILE A 452 5.12 32.62 -3.21
C ILE A 452 5.47 33.77 -4.14
N LYS A 453 6.39 33.54 -5.09
CA LYS A 453 6.80 34.56 -6.05
C LYS A 453 5.65 34.94 -7.00
N ALA A 454 4.91 33.95 -7.50
CA ALA A 454 3.76 34.15 -8.39
C ALA A 454 2.65 34.93 -7.69
N GLU A 455 2.28 34.56 -6.45
CA GLU A 455 1.28 35.27 -5.64
C GLU A 455 1.69 36.73 -5.38
N SER A 456 2.95 36.98 -5.02
CA SER A 456 3.45 38.34 -4.83
C SER A 456 3.36 39.19 -6.12
N ALA A 457 3.64 38.58 -7.27
CA ALA A 457 3.53 39.24 -8.56
C ALA A 457 2.06 39.58 -8.90
N GLU A 458 1.14 38.65 -8.63
CA GLU A 458 -0.29 38.87 -8.83
C GLU A 458 -0.84 40.00 -7.94
N VAL A 459 -0.48 40.02 -6.65
CA VAL A 459 -0.88 41.10 -5.72
C VAL A 459 -0.40 42.46 -6.21
N LYS A 460 0.85 42.56 -6.71
CA LYS A 460 1.38 43.80 -7.30
C LYS A 460 0.61 44.21 -8.55
N LYS A 461 0.28 43.25 -9.42
CA LYS A 461 -0.51 43.47 -10.63
C LYS A 461 -1.91 43.97 -10.28
N LEU A 462 -2.58 43.35 -9.32
CA LEU A 462 -3.89 43.74 -8.82
C LEU A 462 -3.87 45.18 -8.26
N ALA A 463 -2.88 45.51 -7.44
CA ALA A 463 -2.72 46.86 -6.88
C ALA A 463 -2.55 47.92 -7.97
N LYS A 464 -1.73 47.63 -9.00
CA LYS A 464 -1.53 48.51 -10.15
C LYS A 464 -2.83 48.72 -10.94
N LEU A 465 -3.57 47.65 -11.23
CA LEU A 465 -4.84 47.73 -11.95
C LEU A 465 -5.91 48.50 -11.17
N ARG A 466 -5.99 48.30 -9.85
CA ARG A 466 -6.90 49.08 -9.00
C ARG A 466 -6.55 50.57 -8.97
N ALA A 467 -5.26 50.91 -8.95
CA ALA A 467 -4.81 52.29 -9.02
C ALA A 467 -5.17 52.94 -10.35
N GLU A 468 -5.01 52.20 -11.46
CA GLU A 468 -5.38 52.67 -12.78
C GLU A 468 -6.90 52.86 -12.92
N GLY A 469 -7.70 51.88 -12.48
CA GLY A 469 -9.16 52.02 -12.47
C GLY A 469 -9.64 53.22 -11.67
N ARG A 470 -9.02 53.53 -10.52
CA ARG A 470 -9.33 54.75 -9.75
C ARG A 470 -9.04 56.04 -10.53
N ARG A 471 -7.95 56.09 -11.30
CA ARG A 471 -7.62 57.25 -12.15
C ARG A 471 -8.65 57.43 -13.27
N GLN A 472 -9.08 56.32 -13.87
CA GLN A 472 -10.09 56.34 -14.93
C GLN A 472 -11.44 56.84 -14.40
N ILE A 473 -11.86 56.38 -13.21
CA ILE A 473 -13.07 56.87 -12.54
C ILE A 473 -12.98 58.38 -12.30
N LEU A 474 -11.90 58.87 -11.70
CA LEU A 474 -11.71 60.30 -11.42
C LEU A 474 -11.70 61.15 -12.71
N SER A 475 -11.08 60.64 -13.78
CA SER A 475 -11.08 61.30 -15.09
C SER A 475 -12.49 61.43 -15.68
N ALA A 476 -13.29 60.37 -15.56
CA ALA A 476 -14.68 60.37 -16.01
C ALA A 476 -15.56 61.35 -15.20
N GLU A 477 -15.40 61.38 -13.87
CA GLU A 477 -16.13 62.31 -12.99
C GLU A 477 -15.79 63.78 -13.31
N ASN A 478 -14.52 64.09 -13.57
CA ASN A 478 -14.09 65.44 -13.97
C ASN A 478 -14.61 65.85 -15.37
N SER A 479 -14.76 64.87 -16.27
CA SER A 479 -15.34 65.11 -17.60
C SER A 479 -16.85 65.40 -17.51
N LEU A 480 -17.57 64.74 -16.58
CA LEU A 480 -19.00 64.99 -16.34
C LEU A 480 -19.25 66.32 -15.62
N SER A 481 -18.40 66.71 -14.67
CA SER A 481 -18.53 67.98 -13.96
C SER A 481 -18.27 69.18 -14.88
N SER A 482 -17.32 69.07 -15.81
CA SER A 482 -17.07 70.08 -16.84
C SER A 482 -18.23 70.21 -17.84
N LEU A 483 -18.88 69.10 -18.23
CA LEU A 483 -20.11 69.13 -19.05
C LEU A 483 -21.30 69.79 -18.31
N ASN A 484 -21.51 69.48 -17.03
CA ASN A 484 -22.56 70.11 -16.21
C ASN A 484 -22.29 71.60 -15.93
N GLY A 485 -21.01 72.00 -15.87
CA GLY A 485 -20.60 73.40 -15.80
C GLY A 485 -20.99 74.17 -17.08
N LEU A 486 -20.75 73.59 -18.26
CA LEU A 486 -21.14 74.19 -19.55
C LEU A 486 -22.67 74.28 -19.71
N ALA A 487 -23.44 73.31 -19.25
CA ALA A 487 -24.91 73.36 -19.28
C ALA A 487 -25.51 74.46 -18.39
N LYS A 488 -24.83 74.85 -17.30
CA LYS A 488 -25.24 76.00 -16.46
C LYS A 488 -24.95 77.35 -17.10
N PHE A 489 -23.94 77.46 -17.95
CA PHE A 489 -23.68 78.70 -18.70
C PHE A 489 -24.65 78.88 -19.88
N ALA A 490 -25.12 77.80 -20.50
CA ALA A 490 -26.10 77.88 -21.60
C ALA A 490 -27.50 78.38 -21.17
N PHE A 491 -27.85 78.37 -19.88
CA PHE A 491 -29.14 78.86 -19.37
C PHE A 491 -29.12 80.29 -18.83
N ILE A 492 -27.97 80.98 -18.85
CA ILE A 492 -27.83 82.34 -18.26
C ILE A 492 -27.80 83.45 -19.35
N GLU A 493 -27.72 83.11 -20.65
CA GLU A 493 -27.65 84.12 -21.73
C GLU A 493 -28.98 84.50 -22.42
N GLU A 494 -30.14 84.01 -21.98
CA GLU A 494 -31.46 84.44 -22.51
C GLU A 494 -32.28 85.27 -21.51
N SER A 495 -31.73 86.38 -21.01
CA SER A 495 -32.55 87.41 -20.38
C SER A 495 -31.92 88.80 -20.46
N THR A 496 -31.97 89.41 -21.64
CA THR A 496 -31.95 90.88 -21.79
C THR A 496 -33.35 91.34 -22.20
N PRO A 497 -34.06 92.14 -21.38
CA PRO A 497 -35.30 92.77 -21.81
C PRO A 497 -34.99 94.05 -22.61
N GLN A 498 -35.43 94.09 -23.86
CA GLN A 498 -35.67 95.34 -24.60
C GLN A 498 -36.87 96.08 -23.98
N GLN A 499 -36.71 97.38 -23.70
CA GLN A 499 -37.71 98.48 -23.65
C GLN A 499 -37.04 99.66 -22.93
N VAL A 500 -37.00 100.93 -23.39
CA VAL A 500 -37.70 101.72 -24.42
C VAL A 500 -36.71 102.71 -25.02
#